data_AF-A0A3D8JAM8-F1
#
_entry.id   AF-A0A3D8JAM8-F1
#
_cell.length_a   1.000
_cell.length_b   1.000
_cell.length_c   1.000
_cell.angle_alpha   90.00
_cell.angle_beta   90.00
_cell.angle_gamma   90.00
#
_symmetry.space_group_name_H-M   'P 1'
#
loop_
_entity.id
_entity.type
_entity.pdbx_description
1 polymer ?
#
loop_
_entity_poly.entity_id
_entity_poly.type
_entity_poly.pdbx_seq_one_letter_code
_entity_poly.pdbx_strand_id
1 'polypeptide(L)'
;MKHFRKVKDFAMIGGLSAMVVFALQGCDNNANNNETQMQQSIKKGAFVLLEEQSNGSYKILEEYPSNSTHIVVRDKQGNERVLKPEEIDALIKEEERKIENNTSELTSGSSQGLGLGGALLASAAGAILGSYIGNKLFNNPTYQQNQQRTYKSPQAYERSQNSFKNTNANATKSPASNAKSGFFKNNSTQSAGS
;
A
#
# COMPACT_ATOMS: atom_id res chain seq x y z
N MET A 1 -62.54 -34.31 40.22
CA MET A 1 -63.71 -34.01 39.35
C MET A 1 -63.21 -33.57 37.98
N LYS A 2 -63.85 -34.07 36.92
CA LYS A 2 -63.69 -33.66 35.52
C LYS A 2 -64.14 -32.21 35.35
N HIS A 3 -63.43 -31.38 34.57
CA HIS A 3 -64.09 -30.63 33.48
C HIS A 3 -63.11 -30.08 32.44
N PHE A 4 -63.62 -30.04 31.22
CA PHE A 4 -62.96 -29.87 29.92
C PHE A 4 -62.74 -28.42 29.51
N ARG A 5 -61.87 -28.21 28.49
CA ARG A 5 -62.02 -27.41 27.25
C ARG A 5 -60.61 -27.37 26.60
N LYS A 6 -60.28 -27.97 25.46
CA LYS A 6 -60.76 -27.97 24.06
C LYS A 6 -60.68 -26.61 23.33
N VAL A 7 -59.76 -26.64 22.35
CA VAL A 7 -59.65 -25.96 21.05
C VAL A 7 -59.04 -24.55 21.00
N LYS A 8 -58.23 -24.36 19.95
CA LYS A 8 -57.79 -23.12 19.25
C LYS A 8 -56.36 -22.72 19.65
N ASP A 9 -55.35 -22.67 18.79
CA ASP A 9 -55.28 -22.69 17.33
C ASP A 9 -53.98 -23.40 16.90
N PHE A 10 -54.09 -24.21 15.84
CA PHE A 10 -52.93 -24.77 15.15
C PHE A 10 -52.32 -23.66 14.30
N ALA A 11 -51.51 -22.81 14.93
CA ALA A 11 -50.71 -21.81 14.23
C ALA A 11 -49.57 -22.56 13.51
N MET A 12 -49.87 -22.90 12.26
CA MET A 12 -49.03 -22.61 11.12
C MET A 12 -47.53 -22.88 11.32
N ILE A 13 -47.13 -24.06 10.86
CA ILE A 13 -45.98 -24.28 9.97
C ILE A 13 -45.14 -23.01 9.78
N GLY A 14 -44.00 -22.97 10.46
CA GLY A 14 -42.91 -22.05 10.21
C GLY A 14 -41.62 -22.83 10.33
N GLY A 15 -41.39 -23.73 9.37
CA GLY A 15 -40.14 -24.47 9.27
C GLY A 15 -38.95 -23.51 9.24
N LEU A 16 -37.90 -23.88 9.97
CA LEU A 16 -36.58 -23.24 10.00
C LEU A 16 -36.19 -22.68 8.64
N SER A 17 -36.21 -21.35 8.52
CA SER A 17 -35.45 -20.63 7.52
C SER A 17 -34.48 -19.71 8.25
N ALA A 18 -33.36 -20.28 8.68
CA ALA A 18 -32.17 -19.50 8.96
C ALA A 18 -31.64 -18.96 7.61
N MET A 19 -32.26 -17.90 7.09
CA MET A 19 -31.61 -17.08 6.09
C MET A 19 -30.46 -16.36 6.78
N VAL A 20 -29.26 -16.90 6.63
CA VAL A 20 -28.05 -16.12 6.82
C VAL A 20 -28.03 -15.09 5.70
N VAL A 21 -28.57 -13.90 5.97
CA VAL A 21 -28.38 -12.73 5.12
C VAL A 21 -26.92 -12.32 5.32
N PHE A 22 -26.04 -12.89 4.51
CA PHE A 22 -24.80 -12.23 4.15
C PHE A 22 -25.21 -10.95 3.44
N ALA A 23 -25.36 -9.86 4.20
CA ALA A 23 -25.28 -8.54 3.62
C ALA A 23 -23.83 -8.36 3.15
N LEU A 24 -23.54 -8.88 1.95
CA LEU A 24 -22.51 -8.38 1.08
C LEU A 24 -22.89 -6.94 0.71
N GLN A 25 -22.78 -6.04 1.67
CA GLN A 25 -22.64 -4.62 1.37
C GLN A 25 -21.27 -4.49 0.70
N GLY A 26 -21.33 -4.44 -0.63
CA GLY A 26 -20.29 -3.87 -1.47
C GLY A 26 -18.97 -4.60 -1.42
N CYS A 27 -18.89 -5.69 -2.19
CA CYS A 27 -17.72 -5.89 -3.04
C CYS A 27 -17.66 -4.69 -4.00
N ASP A 28 -17.21 -3.54 -3.49
CA ASP A 28 -16.91 -2.40 -4.34
C ASP A 28 -15.60 -2.73 -5.02
N ASN A 29 -15.65 -2.72 -6.34
CA ASN A 29 -14.53 -2.93 -7.24
C ASN A 29 -13.37 -1.99 -6.89
N ASN A 30 -12.52 -2.40 -5.95
CA ASN A 30 -11.21 -1.80 -5.74
C ASN A 30 -10.13 -2.52 -6.56
N ALA A 31 -10.54 -3.14 -7.66
CA ALA A 31 -9.66 -3.46 -8.78
C ALA A 31 -9.58 -2.26 -9.75
N ASN A 32 -9.39 -1.04 -9.24
CA ASN A 32 -9.03 0.14 -10.05
C ASN A 32 -8.64 1.39 -9.23
N ASN A 33 -8.11 1.23 -8.02
CA ASN A 33 -7.63 2.37 -7.20
C ASN A 33 -6.11 2.42 -7.01
N ASN A 34 -5.36 1.54 -7.69
CA ASN A 34 -3.90 1.68 -7.79
C ASN A 34 -3.49 2.58 -8.97
N GLU A 35 -4.24 2.55 -10.09
CA GLU A 35 -3.89 3.34 -11.27
C GLU A 35 -4.06 4.86 -11.06
N THR A 36 -5.13 5.27 -10.37
CA THR A 36 -5.40 6.69 -10.09
C THR A 36 -4.50 7.27 -8.98
N GLN A 37 -4.04 6.43 -8.05
CA GLN A 37 -3.07 6.81 -7.00
C GLN A 37 -1.68 7.07 -7.59
N MET A 38 -1.31 6.30 -8.62
CA MET A 38 -0.02 6.44 -9.31
C MET A 38 -0.03 7.58 -10.34
N GLN A 39 -1.16 7.86 -11.01
CA GLN A 39 -1.23 8.95 -12.00
C GLN A 39 -0.98 10.36 -11.41
N GLN A 40 -1.29 10.60 -10.12
CA GLN A 40 -0.99 11.89 -9.49
C GLN A 40 0.43 11.96 -8.89
N SER A 41 1.04 10.82 -8.54
CA SER A 41 2.46 10.77 -8.22
C SER A 41 3.33 10.95 -9.46
N ILE A 42 2.85 10.72 -10.69
CA ILE A 42 3.60 11.10 -11.91
C ILE A 42 3.86 12.63 -11.98
N LYS A 43 3.01 13.47 -11.37
CA LYS A 43 3.22 14.94 -11.37
C LYS A 43 4.22 15.44 -10.31
N LYS A 44 4.64 14.60 -9.36
CA LYS A 44 5.55 14.96 -8.26
C LYS A 44 6.71 13.96 -8.23
N GLY A 45 7.95 14.43 -8.11
CA GLY A 45 9.08 13.53 -7.92
C GLY A 45 8.96 12.66 -6.67
N ALA A 46 9.90 11.74 -6.48
CA ALA A 46 10.01 10.96 -5.25
C ALA A 46 11.41 11.03 -4.66
N PHE A 47 11.51 11.20 -3.35
CA PHE A 47 12.75 10.87 -2.65
C PHE A 47 12.71 9.39 -2.29
N VAL A 48 13.76 8.66 -2.62
CA VAL A 48 13.90 7.23 -2.35
C VAL A 48 15.26 6.97 -1.72
N LEU A 49 15.27 6.30 -0.58
CA LEU A 49 16.46 5.83 0.11
C LEU A 49 16.50 4.30 0.07
N LEU A 50 17.43 3.76 -0.70
CA LEU A 50 17.71 2.33 -0.82
C LEU A 50 18.86 1.96 0.11
N GLU A 51 18.75 0.83 0.80
CA GLU A 51 19.78 0.33 1.69
C GLU A 51 20.27 -1.06 1.24
N GLU A 52 21.59 -1.21 1.15
CA GLU A 52 22.23 -2.50 0.88
C GLU A 52 22.11 -3.43 2.09
N GLN A 53 21.67 -4.66 1.84
CA GLN A 53 21.49 -5.71 2.84
C GLN A 53 22.75 -6.57 2.95
N SER A 54 22.86 -7.38 4.01
CA SER A 54 24.03 -8.25 4.24
C SER A 54 24.33 -9.19 3.06
N ASN A 55 23.28 -9.69 2.39
CA ASN A 55 23.36 -10.55 1.21
C ASN A 55 23.64 -9.80 -0.12
N GLY A 56 23.86 -8.48 -0.11
CA GLY A 56 24.08 -7.67 -1.31
C GLY A 56 22.82 -7.28 -2.07
N SER A 57 21.63 -7.67 -1.58
CA SER A 57 20.37 -7.16 -2.11
C SER A 57 20.07 -5.75 -1.60
N TYR A 58 19.14 -5.06 -2.22
CA TYR A 58 18.72 -3.71 -1.85
C TYR A 58 17.27 -3.71 -1.40
N LYS A 59 16.99 -2.89 -0.37
CA LYS A 59 15.63 -2.66 0.13
C LYS A 59 15.33 -1.19 0.24
N ILE A 60 14.06 -0.84 0.10
CA ILE A 60 13.56 0.52 0.32
C ILE A 60 13.54 0.77 1.82
N LEU A 61 14.43 1.62 2.30
CA LEU A 61 14.46 2.02 3.70
C LEU A 61 13.39 3.09 3.96
N GLU A 62 13.27 4.03 3.04
CA GLU A 62 12.31 5.14 3.11
C GLU A 62 12.04 5.71 1.73
N GLU A 63 10.80 6.13 1.50
CA GLU A 63 10.45 6.92 0.32
C GLU A 63 9.24 7.81 0.61
N TYR A 64 9.20 8.97 -0.05
CA TYR A 64 8.12 9.93 0.09
C TYR A 64 8.03 10.86 -1.14
N PRO A 65 6.86 11.50 -1.36
CA PRO A 65 6.68 12.48 -2.43
C PRO A 65 7.64 13.68 -2.29
N SER A 66 8.19 14.12 -3.41
CA SER A 66 9.14 15.24 -3.53
C SER A 66 8.80 16.12 -4.75
N ASN A 67 9.46 17.26 -4.92
CA ASN A 67 9.34 18.08 -6.13
C ASN A 67 10.10 17.47 -7.31
N SER A 68 11.22 16.80 -7.03
CA SER A 68 12.11 16.14 -7.99
C SER A 68 12.47 14.75 -7.48
N THR A 69 12.83 13.86 -8.41
CA THR A 69 13.18 12.49 -8.08
C THR A 69 14.64 12.42 -7.65
N HIS A 70 14.87 11.97 -6.42
CA HIS A 70 16.20 11.80 -5.83
C HIS A 70 16.32 10.38 -5.30
N ILE A 71 17.31 9.65 -5.80
CA ILE A 71 17.60 8.29 -5.32
C ILE A 71 18.91 8.32 -4.56
N VAL A 72 18.84 7.92 -3.29
CA VAL A 72 19.96 7.79 -2.38
C VAL A 72 20.19 6.31 -2.11
N VAL A 73 21.44 5.88 -2.16
CA VAL A 73 21.85 4.52 -1.83
C VAL A 73 22.75 4.57 -0.61
N ARG A 74 22.37 3.80 0.40
CA ARG A 74 23.15 3.56 1.62
C ARG A 74 23.83 2.21 1.53
N ASP A 75 25.15 2.19 1.69
CA ASP A 75 25.94 0.95 1.77
C ASP A 75 25.86 0.28 3.15
N LYS A 76 26.52 -0.88 3.31
CA LYS A 76 26.53 -1.63 4.58
C LYS A 76 27.28 -0.91 5.71
N GLN A 77 28.12 0.05 5.37
CA GLN A 77 28.93 0.87 6.27
C GLN A 77 28.15 2.13 6.71
N GLY A 78 26.98 2.38 6.12
CA GLY A 78 26.14 3.54 6.40
C GLY A 78 26.49 4.78 5.57
N ASN A 79 27.39 4.68 4.59
CA ASN A 79 27.68 5.79 3.69
C ASN A 79 26.54 5.96 2.69
N GLU A 80 26.10 7.19 2.49
CA GLU A 80 25.03 7.53 1.56
C GLU A 80 25.60 8.23 0.33
N ARG A 81 25.14 7.81 -0.85
CA ARG A 81 25.41 8.50 -2.11
C ARG A 81 24.14 8.74 -2.91
N VAL A 82 24.06 9.90 -3.54
CA VAL A 82 23.00 10.20 -4.51
C VAL A 82 23.40 9.60 -5.87
N LEU A 83 22.47 8.90 -6.52
CA LEU A 83 22.69 8.39 -7.87
C LEU A 83 22.60 9.52 -8.89
N LYS A 84 23.52 9.51 -9.87
CA LYS A 84 23.44 10.41 -11.03
C LYS A 84 22.37 9.95 -12.03
N PRO A 85 21.80 10.86 -12.83
CA PRO A 85 20.83 10.50 -13.88
C PRO A 85 21.32 9.38 -14.80
N GLU A 86 22.59 9.42 -15.22
CA GLU A 86 23.16 8.43 -16.13
C GLU A 86 23.27 7.04 -15.48
N GLU A 87 23.55 7.00 -14.17
CA GLU A 87 23.59 5.76 -13.40
C GLU A 87 22.19 5.17 -13.23
N ILE A 88 21.19 6.02 -12.99
CA ILE A 88 19.79 5.61 -12.88
C ILE A 88 19.31 4.99 -14.19
N ASP A 89 19.56 5.65 -15.32
CA ASP A 89 19.19 5.15 -16.64
C ASP A 89 19.87 3.80 -16.96
N ALA A 90 21.15 3.66 -16.60
CA ALA A 90 21.88 2.42 -16.79
C ALA A 90 21.26 1.27 -15.96
N LEU A 91 20.93 1.53 -14.69
CA LEU A 91 20.30 0.56 -13.80
C LEU A 91 18.91 0.13 -14.28
N ILE A 92 18.11 1.09 -14.75
CA ILE A 92 16.77 0.81 -15.29
C ILE A 92 16.88 -0.04 -16.56
N LYS A 93 17.75 0.31 -17.51
CA LYS A 93 17.96 -0.47 -18.74
C LYS A 93 18.49 -1.87 -18.49
N GLU A 94 19.40 -2.01 -17.52
CA GLU A 94 19.92 -3.32 -17.14
C GLU A 94 18.79 -4.20 -16.58
N GLU A 95 17.98 -3.65 -15.69
CA GLU A 95 16.85 -4.37 -15.08
C GLU A 95 15.75 -4.67 -16.09
N GLU A 96 15.48 -3.75 -17.03
CA GLU A 96 14.57 -3.96 -18.16
C GLU A 96 14.96 -5.19 -18.96
N ARG A 97 16.24 -5.29 -19.35
CA ARG A 97 16.75 -6.47 -20.07
C ARG A 97 16.56 -7.76 -19.26
N LYS A 98 16.69 -7.71 -17.93
CA LYS A 98 16.43 -8.88 -17.08
C LYS A 98 14.94 -9.24 -17.07
N ILE A 99 14.05 -8.25 -17.02
CA ILE A 99 12.59 -8.45 -17.09
C ILE A 99 12.22 -9.08 -18.44
N GLU A 100 12.77 -8.58 -19.55
CA GLU A 100 12.55 -9.14 -20.88
C GLU A 100 13.04 -10.58 -21.02
N ASN A 101 14.19 -10.88 -20.40
CA ASN A 101 14.74 -12.24 -20.36
C ASN A 101 14.09 -13.13 -19.29
N ASN A 102 13.06 -12.67 -18.56
CA ASN A 102 12.43 -13.39 -17.43
C ASN A 102 13.41 -13.82 -16.34
N THR A 103 14.52 -13.10 -16.18
CA THR A 103 15.57 -13.34 -15.18
C THR A 103 15.52 -12.36 -14.02
N SER A 104 14.72 -11.30 -14.11
CA SER A 104 14.60 -10.30 -13.05
C SER A 104 14.03 -10.90 -11.78
N GLU A 105 14.69 -10.63 -10.65
CA GLU A 105 14.24 -10.99 -9.31
C GLU A 105 12.94 -10.26 -8.94
N LEU A 106 12.70 -9.10 -9.56
CA LEU A 106 11.53 -8.26 -9.36
C LEU A 106 10.24 -8.94 -9.85
N THR A 107 10.32 -9.72 -10.94
CA THR A 107 9.15 -10.38 -11.56
C THR A 107 9.09 -11.89 -11.31
N SER A 108 10.21 -12.53 -10.97
CA SER A 108 10.29 -13.99 -10.77
C SER A 108 9.94 -14.44 -9.35
N GLY A 109 9.92 -13.51 -8.37
CA GLY A 109 9.61 -13.85 -6.98
C GLY A 109 10.73 -14.57 -6.24
N SER A 110 11.95 -14.52 -6.79
CA SER A 110 13.15 -15.12 -6.21
C SER A 110 13.41 -14.64 -4.78
N SER A 111 13.76 -15.57 -3.89
CA SER A 111 14.07 -15.26 -2.49
C SER A 111 15.44 -14.57 -2.29
N GLN A 112 16.18 -14.30 -3.36
CA GLN A 112 17.55 -13.79 -3.32
C GLN A 112 17.62 -12.29 -2.96
N GLY A 113 16.48 -11.60 -2.98
CA GLY A 113 16.38 -10.15 -2.78
C GLY A 113 16.63 -9.39 -4.08
N LEU A 114 16.30 -8.10 -4.09
CA LEU A 114 16.39 -7.27 -5.30
C LEU A 114 17.80 -6.76 -5.53
N GLY A 115 18.24 -6.71 -6.79
CA GLY A 115 19.38 -5.87 -7.17
C GLY A 115 19.04 -4.39 -7.06
N LEU A 116 20.03 -3.51 -7.23
CA LEU A 116 19.83 -2.06 -7.13
C LEU A 116 18.80 -1.54 -8.16
N GLY A 117 18.87 -2.00 -9.40
CA GLY A 117 17.89 -1.67 -10.45
C GLY A 117 16.49 -2.18 -10.14
N GLY A 118 16.36 -3.44 -9.69
CA GLY A 118 15.10 -4.00 -9.23
C GLY A 118 14.49 -3.25 -8.04
N ALA A 119 15.31 -2.85 -7.06
CA ALA A 119 14.86 -2.06 -5.90
C ALA A 119 14.44 -0.64 -6.31
N LEU A 120 15.13 -0.03 -7.27
CA LEU A 120 14.75 1.24 -7.87
C LEU A 120 13.41 1.13 -8.58
N LEU A 121 13.20 0.12 -9.42
CA LEU A 121 11.93 -0.11 -10.12
C LEU A 121 10.78 -0.52 -9.19
N ALA A 122 11.08 -1.18 -8.07
CA ALA A 122 10.09 -1.50 -7.04
C ALA A 122 9.63 -0.27 -6.24
N SER A 123 10.45 0.77 -6.17
CA SER A 123 10.19 2.00 -5.42
C SER A 123 9.24 2.94 -6.16
N ALA A 124 8.81 4.01 -5.48
CA ALA A 124 8.06 5.10 -6.09
C ALA A 124 8.79 5.73 -7.29
N ALA A 125 10.13 5.73 -7.30
CA ALA A 125 10.89 6.20 -8.46
C ALA A 125 10.69 5.30 -9.69
N GLY A 126 10.43 4.00 -9.51
CA GLY A 126 10.11 3.08 -10.60
C GLY A 126 8.79 3.41 -11.30
N ALA A 127 7.79 3.86 -10.55
CA ALA A 127 6.53 4.36 -11.12
C ALA A 127 6.71 5.65 -11.94
N ILE A 128 7.64 6.51 -11.53
CA ILE A 128 7.91 7.80 -12.19
C ILE A 128 8.81 7.60 -13.41
N LEU A 129 9.97 6.98 -13.22
CA LEU A 129 11.05 6.85 -14.21
C LEU A 129 10.85 5.63 -15.12
N GLY A 130 10.33 4.54 -14.56
CA GLY A 130 10.06 3.29 -15.27
C GLY A 130 8.63 3.19 -15.80
N SER A 131 7.90 4.31 -15.96
CA SER A 131 6.51 4.32 -16.44
C SER A 131 6.34 3.56 -17.78
N TYR A 132 7.36 3.60 -18.63
CA TYR A 132 7.39 2.85 -19.90
C TYR A 132 7.54 1.32 -19.72
N ILE A 133 8.19 0.87 -18.64
CA ILE A 133 8.28 -0.55 -18.21
C ILE A 133 7.03 -0.93 -17.37
N GLY A 134 6.33 0.06 -16.83
CA GLY A 134 5.25 -0.08 -15.85
C GLY A 134 4.17 -1.08 -16.24
N ASN A 135 3.75 -1.13 -17.51
CA ASN A 135 2.72 -2.09 -17.94
C ASN A 135 3.14 -3.55 -17.76
N LYS A 136 4.43 -3.88 -17.90
CA LYS A 136 4.95 -5.24 -17.69
C LYS A 136 5.12 -5.55 -16.21
N LEU A 137 5.54 -4.56 -15.42
CA LEU A 137 5.79 -4.71 -13.98
C LEU A 137 4.52 -4.68 -13.14
N PHE A 138 3.67 -3.68 -13.33
CA PHE A 138 2.54 -3.40 -12.48
C PHE A 138 1.37 -4.35 -12.72
N ASN A 139 1.29 -4.98 -13.90
CA ASN A 139 0.34 -6.06 -14.18
C ASN A 139 0.86 -7.45 -13.77
N ASN A 140 2.09 -7.55 -13.27
CA ASN A 140 2.66 -8.82 -12.82
C ASN A 140 2.17 -9.15 -11.38
N PRO A 141 1.49 -10.29 -11.17
CA PRO A 141 0.97 -10.64 -9.84
C PRO A 141 2.08 -10.87 -8.81
N THR A 142 3.22 -11.43 -9.24
CA THR A 142 4.40 -11.65 -8.39
C THR A 142 4.99 -10.33 -7.91
N TYR A 143 5.03 -9.32 -8.78
CA TYR A 143 5.46 -7.97 -8.43
C TYR A 143 4.55 -7.38 -7.34
N GLN A 144 3.23 -7.40 -7.57
CA GLN A 144 2.24 -6.87 -6.62
C GLN A 144 2.28 -7.57 -5.26
N GLN A 145 2.42 -8.91 -5.24
CA GLN A 145 2.51 -9.69 -4.01
C GLN A 145 3.80 -9.42 -3.22
N ASN A 146 4.92 -9.18 -3.92
CA ASN A 146 6.21 -8.96 -3.27
C ASN A 146 6.47 -7.52 -2.88
N GLN A 147 5.58 -6.57 -3.21
CA GLN A 147 5.76 -5.15 -2.91
C GLN A 147 6.11 -4.86 -1.45
N GLN A 148 5.41 -5.47 -0.50
CA GLN A 148 5.70 -5.23 0.92
C GLN A 148 7.08 -5.73 1.35
N ARG A 149 7.63 -6.74 0.65
CA ARG A 149 8.91 -7.38 0.98
C ARG A 149 10.11 -6.60 0.45
N THR A 150 9.90 -5.71 -0.52
CA THR A 150 10.95 -4.83 -1.07
C THR A 150 11.36 -3.74 -0.08
N TYR A 151 10.51 -3.47 0.91
CA TYR A 151 10.79 -2.54 1.99
C TYR A 151 11.60 -3.18 3.12
N LYS A 152 12.39 -2.35 3.81
CA LYS A 152 13.17 -2.76 4.98
C LYS A 152 12.27 -3.20 6.14
N SER A 153 11.12 -2.54 6.31
CA SER A 153 10.16 -2.85 7.35
C SER A 153 8.71 -2.60 6.91
N PRO A 154 7.72 -3.27 7.52
CA PRO A 154 6.31 -2.99 7.28
C PRO A 154 5.95 -1.52 7.53
N GLN A 155 6.57 -0.90 8.54
CA GLN A 155 6.34 0.50 8.86
C GLN A 155 6.87 1.43 7.76
N ALA A 156 7.97 1.10 7.09
CA ALA A 156 8.47 1.88 5.96
C ALA A 156 7.48 1.82 4.78
N TYR A 157 6.92 0.64 4.51
CA TYR A 157 5.88 0.47 3.49
C TYR A 157 4.62 1.28 3.84
N GLU A 158 4.12 1.19 5.07
CA GLU A 158 2.95 1.97 5.49
C GLU A 158 3.20 3.48 5.41
N ARG A 159 4.38 3.96 5.83
CA ARG A 159 4.75 5.38 5.71
C ARG A 159 4.77 5.83 4.25
N SER A 160 5.35 5.04 3.35
CA SER A 160 5.32 5.32 1.91
C SER A 160 3.88 5.46 1.42
N GLN A 161 3.07 4.40 1.60
CA GLN A 161 1.69 4.36 1.13
C GLN A 161 0.86 5.52 1.67
N ASN A 162 1.02 5.87 2.95
CA ASN A 162 0.32 7.01 3.55
C ASN A 162 0.80 8.35 2.99
N SER A 163 2.10 8.50 2.74
CA SER A 163 2.67 9.74 2.21
C SER A 163 2.16 10.03 0.78
N PHE A 164 2.13 9.01 -0.09
CA PHE A 164 1.60 9.13 -1.44
C PHE A 164 0.06 9.23 -1.50
N LYS A 165 -0.66 8.72 -0.50
CA LYS A 165 -2.12 8.94 -0.37
C LYS A 165 -2.46 10.35 0.11
N ASN A 166 -1.73 10.87 1.10
CA ASN A 166 -2.00 12.17 1.73
C ASN A 166 -1.71 13.36 0.80
N THR A 167 -0.87 13.20 -0.22
CA THR A 167 -0.69 14.22 -1.26
C THR A 167 -1.96 14.47 -2.08
N ASN A 168 -2.87 13.50 -2.15
CA ASN A 168 -4.13 13.62 -2.89
C ASN A 168 -5.24 14.20 -1.99
N ALA A 169 -5.18 13.99 -0.66
CA ALA A 169 -6.14 14.55 0.29
C ALA A 169 -6.07 16.09 0.41
N ASN A 170 -4.96 16.71 0.02
CA ASN A 170 -4.83 18.17 -0.08
C ASN A 170 -5.28 18.74 -1.44
N ALA A 171 -5.57 17.90 -2.44
CA ALA A 171 -6.08 18.35 -3.73
C ALA A 171 -7.62 18.53 -3.75
N THR A 172 -8.33 18.03 -2.73
CA THR A 172 -9.81 18.04 -2.69
C THR A 172 -10.42 18.65 -1.43
N LYS A 173 -9.65 19.35 -0.59
CA LYS A 173 -10.22 20.06 0.56
C LYS A 173 -10.61 21.49 0.21
N SER A 174 -11.84 21.64 -0.28
CA SER A 174 -12.68 22.77 0.15
C SER A 174 -12.70 22.80 1.69
N PRO A 175 -12.66 23.96 2.35
CA PRO A 175 -12.58 24.03 3.81
C PRO A 175 -13.94 23.63 4.39
N ALA A 176 -14.15 22.35 4.64
CA ALA A 176 -15.28 21.89 5.44
C ALA A 176 -14.92 22.12 6.92
N SER A 177 -15.40 23.25 7.45
CA SER A 177 -15.57 23.48 8.88
C SER A 177 -16.28 22.28 9.51
N ASN A 178 -15.56 21.45 10.29
CA ASN A 178 -16.07 20.56 11.36
C ASN A 178 -15.10 19.41 11.72
N ALA A 179 -13.78 19.61 11.63
CA ALA A 179 -12.83 18.69 12.27
C ALA A 179 -12.78 18.99 13.78
N LYS A 180 -13.76 18.46 14.52
CA LYS A 180 -13.79 18.47 15.99
C LYS A 180 -12.71 17.51 16.49
N SER A 181 -11.53 18.06 16.76
CA SER A 181 -10.41 17.37 17.42
C SER A 181 -10.77 16.96 18.84
N GLY A 182 -10.36 15.75 19.26
CA GLY A 182 -10.22 15.45 20.69
C GLY A 182 -10.42 13.99 21.06
N PHE A 183 -9.34 13.21 21.00
CA PHE A 183 -9.21 11.92 21.70
C PHE A 183 -8.87 12.10 23.20
N PHE A 184 -9.46 13.09 23.86
CA PHE A 184 -9.36 13.30 25.30
C PHE A 184 -10.75 13.20 25.92
N LYS A 185 -11.23 11.96 26.11
CA LYS A 185 -12.36 11.70 27.00
C LYS A 185 -11.79 11.66 28.43
N ASN A 186 -11.60 12.84 28.99
CA ASN A 186 -11.20 13.04 30.38
C ASN A 186 -12.32 12.49 31.27
N ASN A 187 -11.99 11.52 32.11
CA ASN A 187 -12.88 10.92 33.08
C ASN A 187 -12.90 11.85 34.31
N SER A 188 -13.91 12.71 34.46
CA SER A 188 -14.14 13.46 35.68
C SER A 188 -15.40 12.96 36.37
N THR A 189 -15.18 12.03 37.30
CA THR A 189 -16.07 11.72 38.41
C THR A 189 -16.36 13.02 39.17
N GLN A 190 -17.62 13.47 39.20
CA GLN A 190 -18.03 14.56 40.07
C GLN A 190 -19.15 14.08 40.99
N SER A 191 -18.76 13.91 42.24
CA SER A 191 -19.59 13.82 43.44
C SER A 191 -20.16 15.21 43.80
N ALA A 192 -21.17 15.21 44.68
CA ALA A 192 -22.04 16.29 45.15
C ALA A 192 -23.23 16.58 44.22
N GLY A 193 -24.50 16.58 44.64
CA GLY A 193 -25.08 16.54 45.98
C GLY A 193 -26.36 17.37 45.94
N SER A 194 -27.50 16.76 46.22
CA SER A 194 -28.75 17.30 46.81
C SER A 194 -29.76 16.17 46.89
#